data_AF-T2IYB6-F1
#
_entry.id   AF-T2IYB6-F1
#
_cell.length_a   1.000
_cell.length_b   1.000
_cell.length_c   1.000
_cell.angle_alpha   90.00
_cell.angle_beta   90.00
_cell.angle_gamma   90.00
#
_symmetry.space_group_name_H-M   'P 1'
#
loop_
_entity.id
_entity.type
_entity.pdbx_description
1 polymer ?
#
loop_
_entity_poly.entity_id
_entity_poly.type
_entity_poly.pdbx_seq_one_letter_code
_entity_poly.pdbx_strand_id
1 'polypeptide(L)'
;MGVKETAPSIKSLNNSQEIDGKAILTYLLGTLTQIALMVFALWATSQAYNRLLIYNIPDWSYTAIASLFLIFLTIRSRLFSPLDNTRNAGTYKEVIRPNWAPPPLAFPIIWMTIGVLRMVSSLLVWQAMGENFLAFPLIIYVIHLALGDTWNTIFTVQRRFGAAVPVVIFGPWLSAIIVTVIYGQTTTLAGFLLLPSVIWITVACVLVYSIWQLNGREPFYPTKREAIES
;
A
#
# COMPACT_ATOMS: atom_id res chain seq x y z
N MET A 1 -52.63 10.97 9.94
CA MET A 1 -51.83 9.73 9.89
C MET A 1 -50.41 10.12 10.27
N GLY A 2 -50.05 10.01 11.54
CA GLY A 2 -48.80 10.54 12.09
C GLY A 2 -47.62 9.62 11.79
N VAL A 3 -46.63 10.11 11.06
CA VAL A 3 -45.36 9.40 10.85
C VAL A 3 -44.61 9.41 12.17
N LYS A 4 -44.45 8.23 12.79
CA LYS A 4 -43.53 8.05 13.91
C LYS A 4 -42.11 8.14 13.36
N GLU A 5 -41.45 9.28 13.56
CA GLU A 5 -39.99 9.32 13.53
C GLU A 5 -39.48 8.48 14.70
N THR A 6 -39.04 7.26 14.42
CA THR A 6 -38.35 6.42 15.39
C THR A 6 -36.96 6.99 15.61
N ALA A 7 -36.76 7.70 16.72
CA ALA A 7 -35.43 8.07 17.18
C ALA A 7 -34.55 6.80 17.28
N PRO A 8 -33.29 6.82 16.79
CA PRO A 8 -32.43 5.65 16.86
C PRO A 8 -32.21 5.23 18.32
N SER A 9 -32.37 3.93 18.60
CA SER A 9 -32.22 3.40 19.96
C SER A 9 -30.79 3.61 20.48
N ILE A 10 -30.63 3.96 21.75
CA ILE A 10 -29.33 4.18 22.42
C ILE A 10 -28.36 2.99 22.24
N LYS A 11 -28.91 1.78 22.05
CA LYS A 11 -28.14 0.55 21.79
C LYS A 11 -27.45 0.55 20.41
N SER A 12 -28.08 1.12 19.38
CA SER A 12 -27.49 1.28 18.04
C SER A 12 -26.35 2.31 17.99
N LEU A 13 -26.42 3.36 18.83
CA LEU A 13 -25.34 4.33 18.99
C LEU A 13 -24.11 3.70 19.67
N ASN A 14 -24.30 2.87 20.70
CA ASN A 14 -23.22 2.20 21.41
C ASN A 14 -22.51 1.11 20.58
N ASN A 15 -23.23 0.40 19.71
CA ASN A 15 -22.67 -0.68 18.90
C ASN A 15 -21.70 -0.16 17.81
N SER A 16 -21.87 1.09 17.37
CA SER A 16 -21.07 1.73 16.32
C SER A 16 -19.62 2.08 16.73
N GLN A 17 -19.30 2.00 18.02
CA GLN A 17 -17.97 2.32 18.56
C GLN A 17 -17.19 1.10 19.06
N GLU A 18 -17.76 -0.11 19.00
CA GLU A 18 -17.04 -1.32 19.38
C GLU A 18 -15.90 -1.62 18.40
N ILE A 19 -14.70 -1.88 18.94
CA ILE A 19 -13.51 -2.22 18.17
C ILE A 19 -13.74 -3.53 17.40
N ASP A 20 -13.47 -3.51 16.10
CA ASP A 20 -13.46 -4.69 15.25
C ASP A 20 -12.08 -5.38 15.29
N GLY A 21 -11.85 -6.14 16.37
CA GLY A 21 -10.60 -6.88 16.57
C GLY A 21 -10.34 -7.92 15.48
N LYS A 22 -11.39 -8.48 14.86
CA LYS A 22 -11.25 -9.42 13.74
C LYS A 22 -10.61 -8.73 12.54
N ALA A 23 -11.08 -7.53 12.19
CA ALA A 23 -10.50 -6.78 11.09
C ALA A 23 -9.04 -6.38 11.34
N ILE A 24 -8.70 -5.93 12.56
CA ILE A 24 -7.31 -5.62 12.92
C ILE A 24 -6.41 -6.85 12.70
N LEU A 25 -6.85 -8.01 13.19
CA LEU A 25 -6.12 -9.27 13.03
C LEU A 25 -6.00 -9.66 11.55
N THR A 26 -7.08 -9.50 10.76
CA THR A 26 -7.06 -9.75 9.31
C THR A 26 -6.07 -8.85 8.60
N TYR A 27 -6.00 -7.56 8.92
CA TYR A 27 -5.03 -6.66 8.30
C TYR A 27 -3.61 -7.05 8.66
N LEU A 28 -3.34 -7.36 9.93
CA LEU A 28 -2.02 -7.75 10.40
C LEU A 28 -1.55 -9.06 9.75
N LEU A 29 -2.36 -10.12 9.83
CA LEU A 29 -2.04 -11.41 9.21
C LEU A 29 -1.96 -11.33 7.69
N GLY A 30 -2.82 -10.53 7.07
CA GLY A 30 -2.81 -10.31 5.63
C GLY A 30 -1.53 -9.61 5.18
N THR A 31 -1.11 -8.57 5.91
CA THR A 31 0.15 -7.85 5.64
C THR A 31 1.36 -8.76 5.83
N LEU A 32 1.42 -9.51 6.94
CA LEU A 32 2.53 -10.43 7.21
C LEU A 32 2.62 -11.55 6.17
N THR A 33 1.49 -12.13 5.79
CA THR A 33 1.43 -13.13 4.72
C THR A 33 1.92 -12.54 3.40
N GLN A 34 1.48 -11.33 3.04
CA GLN A 34 1.94 -10.65 1.84
C GLN A 34 3.47 -10.41 1.86
N ILE A 35 4.02 -9.94 2.98
CA ILE A 35 5.47 -9.76 3.15
C ILE A 35 6.20 -11.10 2.96
N ALA A 36 5.72 -12.17 3.60
CA ALA A 36 6.33 -13.50 3.49
C ALA A 36 6.34 -14.00 2.04
N LEU A 37 5.23 -13.83 1.31
CA LEU A 37 5.14 -14.21 -0.10
C LEU A 37 6.07 -13.38 -1.00
N MET A 38 6.20 -12.09 -0.74
CA MET A 38 7.11 -11.21 -1.50
C MET A 38 8.57 -11.52 -1.21
N VAL A 39 8.94 -11.81 0.05
CA VAL A 39 10.28 -12.26 0.42
C VAL A 39 10.58 -13.63 -0.19
N PHE A 40 9.61 -14.53 -0.21
CA PHE A 40 9.75 -15.81 -0.92
C PHE A 40 9.96 -15.60 -2.43
N ALA A 41 9.27 -14.65 -3.05
CA ALA A 41 9.48 -14.31 -4.46
C ALA A 41 10.88 -13.73 -4.72
N LEU A 42 11.42 -12.90 -3.81
CA LEU A 42 12.81 -12.44 -3.86
C LEU A 42 13.79 -13.61 -3.77
N TRP A 43 13.58 -14.52 -2.83
CA TRP A 43 14.39 -15.73 -2.69
C TRP A 43 14.33 -16.61 -3.94
N ALA A 44 13.14 -16.89 -4.47
CA ALA A 44 12.96 -17.70 -5.67
C ALA A 44 13.67 -17.08 -6.88
N THR A 45 13.60 -15.76 -7.02
CA THR A 45 14.30 -15.02 -8.07
C THR A 45 15.81 -15.07 -7.89
N SER A 46 16.30 -14.96 -6.65
CA SER A 46 17.73 -15.14 -6.33
C SER A 46 18.22 -16.53 -6.72
N GLN A 47 17.43 -17.57 -6.44
CA GLN A 47 17.80 -18.95 -6.80
C GLN A 47 17.79 -19.17 -8.32
N ALA A 48 16.82 -18.59 -9.03
CA ALA A 48 16.78 -18.62 -10.49
C ALA A 48 17.99 -17.90 -11.09
N TYR A 49 18.30 -16.70 -10.59
CA TYR A 49 19.46 -15.90 -10.99
C TYR A 49 20.78 -16.69 -10.80
N ASN A 50 21.00 -17.29 -9.62
CA ASN A 50 22.18 -18.10 -9.35
C ASN A 50 22.32 -19.33 -10.27
N ARG A 51 21.19 -19.93 -10.69
CA ARG A 51 21.20 -21.01 -11.68
C ARG A 51 21.52 -20.52 -13.10
N LEU A 52 21.04 -19.33 -13.46
CA LEU A 52 21.33 -18.73 -14.77
C LEU A 52 22.78 -18.33 -14.93
N LEU A 53 23.49 -18.00 -13.84
CA LEU A 53 24.95 -17.76 -13.86
C LEU A 53 25.74 -18.97 -14.38
N ILE A 54 25.24 -20.20 -14.18
CA ILE A 54 25.88 -21.44 -14.65
C ILE A 54 25.90 -21.51 -16.19
N TYR A 55 24.92 -20.89 -16.85
CA TYR A 55 24.77 -20.95 -18.32
C TYR A 55 25.57 -19.88 -19.08
N ASN A 56 26.33 -19.02 -18.39
CA ASN A 56 27.18 -17.97 -18.96
C ASN A 56 26.47 -17.14 -20.05
N ILE A 57 25.21 -16.76 -19.79
CA ILE A 57 24.43 -15.90 -20.69
C ILE A 57 24.93 -14.44 -20.60
N PRO A 58 24.64 -13.58 -21.58
CA PRO A 58 25.12 -12.19 -21.57
C PRO A 58 24.58 -11.36 -20.39
N ASP A 59 25.41 -10.47 -19.84
CA ASP A 59 25.13 -9.63 -18.66
C ASP A 59 23.82 -8.81 -18.75
N TRP A 60 23.49 -8.32 -19.96
CA TRP A 60 22.26 -7.55 -20.19
C TRP A 60 20.99 -8.38 -19.94
N SER A 61 21.06 -9.71 -20.06
CA SER A 61 19.93 -10.61 -19.84
C SER A 61 19.54 -10.64 -18.37
N TYR A 62 20.54 -10.66 -17.46
CA TYR A 62 20.29 -10.68 -16.03
C TYR A 62 19.66 -9.37 -15.54
N THR A 63 20.20 -8.24 -16.02
CA THR A 63 19.64 -6.92 -15.69
C THR A 63 18.22 -6.75 -16.26
N ALA A 64 17.92 -7.29 -17.45
CA ALA A 64 16.57 -7.31 -18.00
C ALA A 64 15.60 -8.14 -17.14
N ILE A 65 15.99 -9.34 -16.72
CA ILE A 65 15.18 -10.20 -15.85
C ILE A 65 14.92 -9.52 -14.50
N ALA A 66 15.96 -8.95 -13.88
CA ALA A 66 15.84 -8.20 -12.63
C ALA A 66 14.89 -7.01 -12.78
N SER A 67 15.02 -6.24 -13.87
CA SER A 67 14.15 -5.10 -14.16
C SER A 67 12.69 -5.52 -14.34
N LEU A 68 12.44 -6.61 -15.09
CA LEU A 68 11.10 -7.17 -15.30
C LEU A 68 10.47 -7.69 -14.00
N PHE A 69 11.28 -8.31 -13.14
CA PHE A 69 10.81 -8.75 -11.84
C PHE A 69 10.51 -7.58 -10.90
N LEU A 70 11.38 -6.57 -10.84
CA LEU A 70 11.21 -5.38 -9.99
C LEU A 70 10.05 -4.50 -10.44
N ILE A 71 9.86 -4.31 -11.75
CA ILE A 71 8.69 -3.60 -12.28
C ILE A 71 7.40 -4.36 -11.96
N PHE A 72 7.42 -5.69 -12.07
CA PHE A 72 6.29 -6.53 -11.69
C PHE A 72 5.97 -6.39 -10.19
N LEU A 73 6.96 -6.51 -9.31
CA LEU A 73 6.76 -6.30 -7.87
C LEU A 73 6.19 -4.91 -7.58
N THR A 74 6.66 -3.87 -8.27
CA THR A 74 6.25 -2.49 -8.02
C THR A 74 4.83 -2.20 -8.47
N ILE A 75 4.41 -2.72 -9.63
CA ILE A 75 3.09 -2.46 -10.21
C ILE A 75 2.03 -3.43 -9.68
N ARG A 76 2.44 -4.67 -9.39
CA ARG A 76 1.55 -5.80 -9.10
C ARG A 76 1.80 -6.42 -7.72
N SER A 77 2.40 -5.69 -6.76
CA SER A 77 2.56 -6.15 -5.37
C SER A 77 1.26 -6.69 -4.77
N ARG A 78 0.12 -6.13 -5.15
CA ARG A 78 -1.22 -6.56 -4.72
C ARG A 78 -1.57 -8.00 -5.07
N LEU A 79 -0.94 -8.60 -6.07
CA LEU A 79 -1.16 -10.02 -6.40
C LEU A 79 -0.67 -10.96 -5.28
N PHE A 80 0.23 -10.48 -4.42
CA PHE A 80 0.69 -11.20 -3.24
C PHE A 80 -0.18 -10.95 -2.00
N SER A 81 -1.14 -10.02 -2.07
CA SER A 81 -1.98 -9.68 -0.93
C SER A 81 -3.14 -10.67 -0.81
N PRO A 82 -3.31 -11.35 0.33
CA PRO A 82 -4.49 -12.18 0.58
C PRO A 82 -5.75 -11.33 0.91
N LEU A 83 -5.58 -10.02 1.08
CA LEU A 83 -6.68 -9.10 1.35
C LEU A 83 -7.50 -8.88 0.07
N ASP A 84 -8.82 -8.99 0.19
CA ASP A 84 -9.73 -8.74 -0.91
C ASP A 84 -9.60 -7.27 -1.38
N ASN A 85 -9.15 -7.12 -2.62
CA ASN A 85 -8.95 -5.82 -3.27
C ASN A 85 -9.99 -5.54 -4.37
N THR A 86 -11.02 -6.39 -4.48
CA THR A 86 -12.08 -6.21 -5.46
C THR A 86 -12.96 -5.02 -5.08
N ARG A 87 -13.13 -4.09 -6.02
CA ARG A 87 -14.06 -2.98 -5.84
C ARG A 87 -15.44 -3.47 -6.25
N ASN A 88 -16.24 -3.89 -5.28
CA ASN A 88 -17.63 -4.21 -5.54
C ASN A 88 -18.37 -2.94 -5.99
N ALA A 89 -19.07 -3.02 -7.12
CA ALA A 89 -19.92 -1.95 -7.64
C ALA A 89 -21.25 -1.83 -6.86
N GLY A 90 -21.22 -2.09 -5.55
CA GLY A 90 -22.39 -1.94 -4.68
C GLY A 90 -22.81 -0.47 -4.59
N THR A 91 -24.08 -0.25 -4.23
CA THR A 91 -24.69 1.07 -4.04
C THR A 91 -24.13 1.75 -2.78
N TYR A 92 -22.88 2.17 -2.81
CA TYR A 92 -22.28 2.95 -1.73
C TYR A 92 -22.66 4.41 -1.85
N LYS A 93 -22.88 5.09 -0.70
CA LYS A 93 -22.93 6.55 -0.65
C LYS A 93 -21.67 7.14 -1.31
N GLU A 94 -21.88 8.23 -2.05
CA GLU A 94 -20.79 8.92 -2.73
C GLU A 94 -19.81 9.52 -1.71
N VAL A 95 -18.51 9.42 -2.00
CA VAL A 95 -17.46 9.92 -1.10
C VAL A 95 -17.27 11.41 -1.35
N ILE A 96 -17.50 12.23 -0.31
CA ILE A 96 -17.28 13.68 -0.39
C ILE A 96 -15.77 13.94 -0.41
N ARG A 97 -15.30 14.71 -1.38
CA ARG A 97 -13.87 15.06 -1.55
C ARG A 97 -13.66 16.55 -1.33
N PRO A 98 -12.48 16.97 -0.83
CA PRO A 98 -12.17 18.39 -0.72
C PRO A 98 -12.00 19.04 -2.10
N ASN A 99 -12.26 20.35 -2.20
CA ASN A 99 -12.22 21.10 -3.46
C ASN A 99 -10.82 21.11 -4.13
N TRP A 100 -9.76 20.90 -3.35
CA TRP A 100 -8.38 20.86 -3.85
C TRP A 100 -7.95 19.46 -4.30
N ALA A 101 -8.80 18.43 -4.15
CA ALA A 101 -8.44 17.06 -4.49
C ALA A 101 -7.96 16.97 -5.96
N PRO A 102 -6.84 16.27 -6.23
CA PRO A 102 -6.35 16.13 -7.59
C PRO A 102 -7.41 15.53 -8.53
N PRO A 103 -7.40 15.89 -9.83
CA PRO A 103 -8.30 15.29 -10.81
C PRO A 103 -8.14 13.75 -10.86
N PRO A 104 -9.19 12.98 -11.16
CA PRO A 104 -9.12 11.51 -11.18
C PRO A 104 -8.00 10.94 -12.06
N LEU A 105 -7.67 11.60 -13.17
CA LEU A 105 -6.62 11.19 -14.09
C LEU A 105 -5.19 11.44 -13.55
N ALA A 106 -5.02 12.37 -12.61
CA ALA A 106 -3.71 12.65 -12.01
C ALA A 106 -3.19 11.45 -11.20
N PHE A 107 -4.08 10.73 -10.52
CA PHE A 107 -3.72 9.56 -9.71
C PHE A 107 -2.98 8.47 -10.50
N PRO A 108 -3.54 7.87 -11.58
CA PRO A 108 -2.85 6.83 -12.32
C PRO A 108 -1.54 7.33 -12.95
N ILE A 109 -1.48 8.58 -13.43
CA ILE A 109 -0.25 9.14 -14.00
C ILE A 109 0.85 9.21 -12.94
N ILE A 110 0.58 9.81 -11.78
CA ILE A 110 1.56 9.97 -10.73
C ILE A 110 2.01 8.62 -10.17
N TRP A 111 1.08 7.68 -9.96
CA TRP A 111 1.43 6.34 -9.49
C TRP A 111 2.25 5.54 -10.50
N MET A 112 1.98 5.68 -11.81
CA MET A 112 2.81 5.06 -12.84
C MET A 112 4.22 5.65 -12.87
N THR A 113 4.36 6.98 -12.80
CA THR A 113 5.66 7.64 -12.70
C THR A 113 6.44 7.17 -11.47
N ILE A 114 5.79 7.15 -10.30
CA ILE A 114 6.38 6.62 -9.05
C ILE A 114 6.81 5.16 -9.21
N GLY A 115 5.99 4.34 -9.90
CA GLY A 115 6.32 2.94 -10.16
C GLY A 115 7.60 2.77 -10.97
N VAL A 116 7.79 3.58 -12.01
CA VAL A 116 9.04 3.57 -12.80
C VAL A 116 10.22 4.02 -11.94
N LEU A 117 10.08 5.12 -11.19
CA LEU A 117 11.15 5.64 -10.34
C LEU A 117 11.59 4.63 -9.27
N ARG A 118 10.62 3.96 -8.64
CA ARG A 118 10.90 2.89 -7.67
C ARG A 118 11.63 1.72 -8.31
N MET A 119 11.21 1.27 -9.48
CA MET A 119 11.89 0.18 -10.20
C MET A 119 13.35 0.54 -10.50
N VAL A 120 13.61 1.72 -11.10
CA VAL A 120 14.97 2.18 -11.41
C VAL A 120 15.79 2.28 -10.13
N SER A 121 15.20 2.85 -9.07
CA SER A 121 15.85 2.98 -7.78
C SER A 121 16.22 1.62 -7.16
N SER A 122 15.32 0.63 -7.20
CA SER A 122 15.58 -0.72 -6.71
C SER A 122 16.63 -1.45 -7.55
N LEU A 123 16.68 -1.20 -8.86
CA LEU A 123 17.70 -1.77 -9.74
C LEU A 123 19.11 -1.26 -9.38
N LEU A 124 19.25 0.05 -9.14
CA LEU A 124 20.51 0.65 -8.69
C LEU A 124 20.98 0.07 -7.35
N VAL A 125 20.05 -0.13 -6.41
CA VAL A 125 20.34 -0.73 -5.11
C VAL A 125 20.71 -2.21 -5.24
N TRP A 126 19.99 -2.95 -6.08
CA TRP A 126 20.29 -4.36 -6.34
C TRP A 126 21.70 -4.55 -6.92
N GLN A 127 22.10 -3.73 -7.89
CA GLN A 127 23.46 -3.75 -8.45
C GLN A 127 24.51 -3.40 -7.39
N ALA A 128 24.28 -2.34 -6.60
CA ALA A 128 25.21 -1.92 -5.55
C ALA A 128 25.37 -2.95 -4.42
N MET A 129 24.36 -3.81 -4.21
CA MET A 129 24.37 -4.88 -3.21
C MET A 129 24.87 -6.23 -3.76
N GLY A 130 25.61 -6.21 -4.88
CA GLY A 130 26.17 -7.42 -5.49
C GLY A 130 25.11 -8.34 -6.07
N GLU A 131 24.06 -7.76 -6.66
CA GLU A 131 22.99 -8.48 -7.37
C GLU A 131 22.21 -9.46 -6.46
N ASN A 132 22.19 -9.17 -5.16
CA ASN A 132 21.48 -9.96 -4.16
C ASN A 132 20.03 -9.46 -3.95
N PHE A 133 19.04 -10.24 -4.40
CA PHE A 133 17.61 -9.91 -4.20
C PHE A 133 17.16 -9.95 -2.73
N LEU A 134 17.89 -10.66 -1.85
CA LEU A 134 17.61 -10.72 -0.41
C LEU A 134 18.41 -9.69 0.38
N ALA A 135 19.04 -8.73 -0.28
CA ALA A 135 19.69 -7.61 0.39
C ALA A 135 18.68 -6.84 1.26
N PHE A 136 19.12 -6.45 2.45
CA PHE A 136 18.30 -5.76 3.44
C PHE A 136 17.48 -4.58 2.87
N PRO A 137 18.04 -3.67 2.04
CA PRO A 137 17.25 -2.60 1.41
C PRO A 137 16.04 -3.09 0.61
N LEU A 138 16.19 -4.18 -0.17
CA LEU A 138 15.11 -4.73 -0.98
C LEU A 138 14.02 -5.39 -0.12
N ILE A 139 14.40 -5.99 1.00
CA ILE A 139 13.42 -6.52 1.98
C ILE A 139 12.59 -5.38 2.59
N ILE A 140 13.23 -4.26 2.97
CA ILE A 140 12.51 -3.09 3.50
C ILE A 140 11.58 -2.48 2.43
N TYR A 141 11.99 -2.51 1.16
CA TYR A 141 11.16 -2.07 0.05
C TYR A 141 9.89 -2.92 -0.13
N VAL A 142 9.98 -4.25 -0.07
CA VAL A 142 8.77 -5.10 -0.18
C VAL A 142 7.83 -4.94 1.03
N ILE A 143 8.39 -4.67 2.23
CA ILE A 143 7.58 -4.30 3.41
C ILE A 143 6.82 -2.99 3.15
N HIS A 144 7.48 -1.98 2.59
CA HIS A 144 6.83 -0.72 2.21
C HIS A 144 5.66 -0.92 1.24
N LEU A 145 5.84 -1.78 0.22
CA LEU A 145 4.78 -2.10 -0.73
C LEU A 145 3.58 -2.78 -0.05
N ALA A 146 3.83 -3.78 0.81
CA ALA A 146 2.77 -4.48 1.53
C ALA A 146 1.96 -3.55 2.46
N LEU A 147 2.63 -2.63 3.16
CA LEU A 147 1.95 -1.62 3.99
C LEU A 147 1.05 -0.70 3.16
N GLY A 148 1.50 -0.31 1.96
CA GLY A 148 0.70 0.48 1.02
C GLY A 148 -0.53 -0.25 0.49
N ASP A 149 -0.41 -1.55 0.23
CA ASP A 149 -1.52 -2.38 -0.24
C ASP A 149 -2.57 -2.61 0.84
N THR A 150 -2.14 -2.90 2.07
CA THR A 150 -3.04 -2.99 3.23
C THR A 150 -3.81 -1.68 3.44
N TRP A 151 -3.12 -0.53 3.36
CA TRP A 151 -3.79 0.77 3.42
C TRP A 151 -4.85 0.92 2.31
N ASN A 152 -4.52 0.54 1.07
CA ASN A 152 -5.45 0.63 -0.05
C ASN A 152 -6.70 -0.24 0.17
N THR A 153 -6.56 -1.45 0.74
CA THR A 153 -7.73 -2.28 1.11
C THR A 153 -8.62 -1.54 2.11
N ILE A 154 -8.04 -1.02 3.19
CA ILE A 154 -8.79 -0.35 4.28
C ILE A 154 -9.52 0.89 3.75
N PHE A 155 -8.83 1.72 2.96
CA PHE A 155 -9.36 2.99 2.49
C PHE A 155 -10.29 2.84 1.27
N THR A 156 -9.86 2.12 0.23
CA THR A 156 -10.55 2.12 -1.08
C THR A 156 -11.67 1.08 -1.14
N VAL A 157 -11.43 -0.12 -0.59
CA VAL A 157 -12.37 -1.25 -0.67
C VAL A 157 -13.34 -1.17 0.49
N GLN A 158 -12.79 -1.15 1.70
CA GLN A 158 -13.59 -1.18 2.92
C GLN A 158 -14.09 0.20 3.32
N ARG A 159 -13.56 1.29 2.77
CA ARG A 159 -13.99 2.67 3.08
C ARG A 159 -13.99 2.96 4.58
N ARG A 160 -13.04 2.40 5.34
CA ARG A 160 -12.82 2.68 6.76
C ARG A 160 -11.92 3.91 6.88
N PHE A 161 -12.49 5.08 6.59
CA PHE A 161 -11.77 6.35 6.47
C PHE A 161 -11.00 6.76 7.74
N GLY A 162 -11.56 6.55 8.93
CA GLY A 162 -10.90 6.87 10.20
C GLY A 162 -9.74 5.94 10.47
N ALA A 163 -9.95 4.63 10.37
CA ALA A 163 -8.87 3.64 10.51
C ALA A 163 -7.76 3.84 9.47
N ALA A 164 -8.09 4.32 8.26
CA ALA A 164 -7.12 4.58 7.20
C ALA A 164 -6.17 5.74 7.50
N VAL A 165 -6.53 6.71 8.35
CA VAL A 165 -5.69 7.87 8.70
C VAL A 165 -4.39 7.47 9.41
N PRO A 166 -4.41 6.80 10.58
CA PRO A 166 -3.16 6.37 11.21
C PRO A 166 -2.43 5.35 10.33
N VAL A 167 -3.16 4.48 9.63
CA VAL A 167 -2.55 3.47 8.76
C VAL A 167 -1.76 4.11 7.62
N VAL A 168 -2.25 5.18 6.97
CA VAL A 168 -1.49 5.85 5.89
C VAL A 168 -0.22 6.54 6.41
N ILE A 169 -0.28 7.11 7.62
CA ILE A 169 0.84 7.84 8.23
C ILE A 169 1.93 6.85 8.69
N PHE A 170 1.56 5.84 9.48
CA PHE A 170 2.52 4.89 10.05
C PHE A 170 2.91 3.76 9.09
N GLY A 171 2.05 3.44 8.12
CA GLY A 171 2.31 2.46 7.09
C GLY A 171 3.10 3.06 5.93
N PRO A 172 2.46 3.43 4.81
CA PRO A 172 3.15 3.84 3.58
C PRO A 172 3.97 5.13 3.72
N TRP A 173 3.54 6.14 4.49
CA TRP A 173 4.30 7.40 4.58
C TRP A 173 5.63 7.23 5.33
N LEU A 174 5.57 6.70 6.55
CA LEU A 174 6.77 6.45 7.36
C LEU A 174 7.71 5.45 6.66
N SER A 175 7.17 4.36 6.12
CA SER A 175 7.99 3.39 5.40
C SER A 175 8.60 3.95 4.10
N ALA A 176 7.94 4.87 3.40
CA ALA A 176 8.53 5.54 2.23
C ALA A 176 9.77 6.36 2.61
N ILE A 177 9.73 7.07 3.74
CA ILE A 177 10.88 7.81 4.27
C ILE A 177 12.01 6.84 4.62
N ILE A 178 11.69 5.75 5.33
CA ILE A 178 12.68 4.73 5.72
C ILE A 178 13.37 4.12 4.49
N VAL A 179 12.60 3.68 3.49
CA VAL A 179 13.15 3.14 2.24
C VAL A 179 14.03 4.19 1.55
N THR A 180 13.58 5.44 1.47
CA THR A 180 14.33 6.54 0.84
C THR A 180 15.69 6.74 1.50
N VAL A 181 15.74 6.74 2.84
CA VAL A 181 16.99 6.89 3.60
C VAL A 181 17.92 5.69 3.37
N ILE A 182 17.40 4.46 3.52
CA ILE A 182 18.20 3.24 3.34
C ILE A 182 18.74 3.15 1.92
N TYR A 183 17.91 3.45 0.91
CA TYR A 183 18.33 3.47 -0.48
C TYR A 183 19.38 4.56 -0.75
N GLY A 184 19.22 5.74 -0.16
CA GLY A 184 20.20 6.83 -0.26
C GLY A 184 21.54 6.51 0.40
N GLN A 185 21.56 5.70 1.45
CA GLN A 185 22.77 5.18 2.09
C GLN A 185 23.50 4.14 1.23
N THR A 186 22.76 3.36 0.44
CA THR A 186 23.34 2.42 -0.52
C THR A 186 23.83 3.13 -1.78
N THR A 187 22.94 3.88 -2.43
CA THR A 187 23.20 4.63 -3.66
C THR A 187 22.49 5.97 -3.56
N THR A 188 23.24 7.07 -3.49
CA THR A 188 22.67 8.41 -3.30
C THR A 188 21.57 8.74 -4.34
N LEU A 189 21.79 8.39 -5.60
CA LEU A 189 20.80 8.57 -6.67
C LEU A 189 19.50 7.77 -6.42
N ALA A 190 19.59 6.55 -5.88
CA ALA A 190 18.42 5.74 -5.55
C ALA A 190 17.53 6.44 -4.51
N GLY A 191 18.13 6.99 -3.45
CA GLY A 191 17.40 7.81 -2.48
C GLY A 191 16.72 9.03 -3.13
N PHE A 192 17.43 9.77 -3.99
CA PHE A 192 16.86 10.93 -4.68
C PHE A 192 15.66 10.59 -5.57
N LEU A 193 15.71 9.46 -6.29
CA LEU A 193 14.61 9.00 -7.16
C LEU A 193 13.33 8.69 -6.38
N LEU A 194 13.43 8.42 -5.07
CA LEU A 194 12.26 8.14 -4.22
C LEU A 194 11.63 9.38 -3.58
N LEU A 195 12.30 10.54 -3.60
CA LEU A 195 11.75 11.79 -3.03
C LEU A 195 10.37 12.17 -3.61
N PRO A 196 10.11 12.07 -4.94
CA PRO A 196 8.78 12.31 -5.48
C PRO A 196 7.70 11.40 -4.87
N SER A 197 8.07 10.16 -4.49
CA SER A 197 7.14 9.24 -3.82
C SER A 197 6.78 9.73 -2.43
N VAL A 198 7.75 10.21 -1.65
CA VAL A 198 7.53 10.74 -0.28
C VAL A 198 6.65 11.99 -0.33
N ILE A 199 6.91 12.90 -1.28
CA ILE A 199 6.11 14.11 -1.48
C ILE A 199 4.66 13.72 -1.80
N TRP A 200 4.45 12.81 -2.75
CA TRP A 200 3.11 12.38 -3.13
C TRP A 200 2.36 11.68 -1.99
N ILE A 201 3.03 10.81 -1.23
CA ILE A 201 2.40 10.13 -0.09
C ILE A 201 2.07 11.15 1.02
N THR A 202 2.85 12.22 1.18
CA THR A 202 2.53 13.32 2.09
C THR A 202 1.22 14.02 1.68
N VAL A 203 1.05 14.31 0.38
CA VAL A 203 -0.22 14.82 -0.17
C VAL A 203 -1.36 13.84 0.08
N ALA A 204 -1.11 12.53 -0.10
CA ALA A 204 -2.10 11.49 0.16
C ALA A 204 -2.53 11.45 1.63
N CYS A 205 -1.61 11.63 2.60
CA CYS A 205 -1.96 11.71 4.02
C CYS A 205 -2.94 12.86 4.30
N VAL A 206 -2.67 14.06 3.76
CA VAL A 206 -3.55 15.22 3.91
C VAL A 206 -4.90 14.98 3.24
N LEU A 207 -4.91 14.31 2.08
CA LEU A 207 -6.12 13.98 1.35
C LEU A 207 -7.01 12.98 2.11
N VAL A 208 -6.41 11.91 2.63
CA VAL A 208 -7.11 10.89 3.43
C VAL A 208 -7.69 11.52 4.68
N TYR A 209 -6.92 12.36 5.36
CA TYR A 209 -7.40 13.10 6.53
C TYR A 209 -8.58 14.02 6.20
N SER A 210 -8.50 14.76 5.08
CA SER A 210 -9.58 15.65 4.65
C SER A 210 -10.85 14.89 4.26
N ILE A 211 -10.70 13.75 3.57
CA ILE A 211 -11.83 12.87 3.24
C ILE A 211 -12.46 12.34 4.52
N TRP A 212 -11.67 11.90 5.50
CA TRP A 212 -12.19 11.48 6.80
C TRP A 212 -12.97 12.59 7.51
N GLN A 213 -12.46 13.83 7.51
CA GLN A 213 -13.14 14.98 8.10
C GLN A 213 -14.50 15.29 7.46
N LEU A 214 -14.64 15.08 6.15
CA LEU A 214 -15.84 15.34 5.37
C LEU A 214 -16.85 14.19 5.41
N ASN A 215 -16.43 12.97 5.75
CA ASN A 215 -17.26 11.77 5.67
C ASN A 215 -17.52 11.14 7.05
N GLY A 216 -17.96 11.97 8.01
CA GLY A 216 -18.53 11.51 9.28
C GLY A 216 -17.56 11.27 10.44
N ARG A 217 -16.25 11.48 10.24
CA ARG A 217 -15.23 11.45 11.32
C ARG A 217 -15.31 10.21 12.22
N GLU A 218 -15.43 9.04 11.61
CA GLU A 218 -15.39 7.76 12.34
C GLU A 218 -14.09 7.63 13.17
N PRO A 219 -14.05 6.82 14.25
CA PRO A 219 -12.85 6.66 15.07
C PRO A 219 -11.62 6.24 14.26
N PHE A 220 -10.41 6.55 14.77
CA PHE A 220 -9.14 6.16 14.13
C PHE A 220 -8.80 4.67 14.22
N TYR A 221 -9.74 3.85 14.67
CA TYR A 221 -9.63 2.40 14.73
C TYR A 221 -10.83 1.75 14.03
N PRO A 222 -10.68 0.53 13.51
CA PRO A 222 -11.77 -0.14 12.83
C PRO A 222 -12.90 -0.47 13.82
N THR A 223 -14.13 -0.06 13.49
CA THR A 223 -15.31 -0.37 14.29
C THR A 223 -16.17 -1.46 13.61
N LYS A 224 -16.94 -2.19 14.42
CA LYS A 224 -17.92 -3.14 13.89
C LYS A 224 -18.96 -2.37 13.09
N ARG A 225 -19.16 -2.76 11.83
CA ARG A 225 -20.26 -2.23 11.02
C ARG A 225 -21.46 -3.14 11.20
N GLU A 226 -22.62 -2.57 11.49
CA GLU A 226 -23.87 -3.30 11.30
C GLU A 226 -23.91 -3.73 9.83
N ALA A 227 -24.05 -5.04 9.61
CA ALA A 227 -24.35 -5.53 8.27
C ALA A 227 -25.67 -4.85 7.90
N ILE A 228 -25.62 -3.94 6.94
CA ILE A 228 -26.84 -3.52 6.26
C ILE A 228 -27.24 -4.77 5.49
N GLU A 229 -28.11 -5.59 6.11
CA GLU A 229 -28.81 -6.66 5.42
C GLU A 229 -29.42 -6.04 4.18
N SER A 230 -28.92 -6.47 3.02
CA SER A 230 -29.45 -6.12 1.71
C SER A 230 -30.76 -6.85 1.47
#